data_AF-A0A3C1YX46-F1
#
_entry.id   AF-A0A3C1YX46-F1
#
_cell.length_a   1.000
_cell.length_b   1.000
_cell.length_c   1.000
_cell.angle_alpha   90.00
_cell.angle_beta   90.00
_cell.angle_gamma   90.00
#
_symmetry.space_group_name_H-M   'P 1'
#
loop_
_entity.id
_entity.type
_entity.pdbx_description
1 polymer ?
#
loop_
_entity_poly.entity_id
_entity_poly.type
_entity_poly.pdbx_seq_one_letter_code
_entity_poly.pdbx_strand_id
1 'polypeptide(L)'
;MQGRSVFFSLLCVCLLYVTPAAAELYCPGSPFKNGPEDPGVGPYDYYDVQAQRQYLSVVETHHFTPSVESLRRGSTGSVGQDLSYTLNSFPNHPRALIAMMNVALSRDQGLRGGMTRSPECFLDRAIKFRPKDARAREIYGVYLYKKGSYAEARKQFDVALSEGYDEPMFHYNFGLLLVKLKDWDAALIHARKAYQAGVSFPGLRRQLQEAGRWR
;
A
#
# COMPACT_ATOMS: atom_id res chain seq x y z
N MET A 1 -35.76 -69.79 -0.53
CA MET A 1 -35.79 -68.81 0.58
C MET A 1 -34.79 -67.72 0.27
N GLN A 2 -35.28 -66.48 0.31
CA GLN A 2 -34.68 -65.17 0.04
C GLN A 2 -33.13 -65.05 -0.04
N GLY A 3 -32.63 -64.70 -1.23
CA GLY A 3 -31.31 -64.09 -1.41
C GLY A 3 -31.46 -62.58 -1.54
N ARG A 4 -30.91 -61.82 -0.59
CA ARG A 4 -30.97 -60.35 -0.53
C ARG A 4 -29.93 -59.75 -1.48
N SER A 5 -30.37 -58.95 -2.45
CA SER A 5 -29.49 -58.06 -3.22
C SER A 5 -29.09 -56.87 -2.36
N VAL A 6 -27.78 -56.71 -2.12
CA VAL A 6 -27.21 -55.56 -1.41
C VAL A 6 -26.82 -54.51 -2.46
N PHE A 7 -27.58 -53.41 -2.52
CA PHE A 7 -27.20 -52.22 -3.29
C PHE A 7 -26.14 -51.44 -2.50
N PHE A 8 -24.90 -51.41 -3.00
CA PHE A 8 -23.88 -50.47 -2.53
C PHE A 8 -24.11 -49.12 -3.23
N SER A 9 -24.72 -48.16 -2.54
CA SER A 9 -24.73 -46.76 -2.98
C SER A 9 -23.35 -46.16 -2.73
N LEU A 10 -22.57 -45.94 -3.80
CA LEU A 10 -21.39 -45.08 -3.75
C LEU A 10 -21.84 -43.63 -3.51
N LEU A 11 -21.78 -43.18 -2.26
CA LEU A 11 -21.78 -41.76 -1.92
C LEU A 11 -20.46 -41.16 -2.39
N CYS A 12 -20.49 -40.53 -3.56
CA CYS A 12 -19.39 -39.72 -4.07
C CYS A 12 -19.31 -38.45 -3.20
N VAL A 13 -18.42 -38.46 -2.20
CA VAL A 13 -18.10 -37.27 -1.40
C VAL A 13 -17.23 -36.35 -2.27
N CYS A 14 -17.87 -35.46 -3.02
CA CYS A 14 -17.19 -34.35 -3.66
C CYS A 14 -16.72 -33.38 -2.56
N LEU A 15 -15.47 -33.55 -2.10
CA LEU A 15 -14.75 -32.53 -1.34
C LEU A 15 -14.56 -31.32 -2.26
N LEU A 16 -15.49 -30.37 -2.20
CA LEU A 16 -15.32 -29.05 -2.79
C LEU A 16 -14.23 -28.35 -1.98
N TYR A 17 -12.99 -28.45 -2.44
CA TYR A 17 -11.90 -27.59 -1.99
C TYR A 17 -12.24 -26.17 -2.43
N VAL A 18 -12.90 -25.42 -1.55
CA VAL A 18 -12.95 -23.97 -1.66
C VAL A 18 -11.54 -23.48 -1.37
N THR A 19 -10.72 -23.33 -2.41
CA THR A 19 -9.49 -22.54 -2.29
C THR A 19 -9.92 -21.15 -1.82
N PRO A 20 -9.39 -20.63 -0.71
CA PRO A 20 -9.60 -19.22 -0.41
C PRO A 20 -9.01 -18.49 -1.60
N ALA A 21 -9.86 -17.77 -2.34
CA ALA A 21 -9.39 -16.81 -3.31
C ALA A 21 -8.64 -15.76 -2.51
N ALA A 22 -7.33 -15.96 -2.34
CA ALA A 22 -6.43 -14.85 -2.22
C ALA A 22 -6.73 -14.03 -3.47
N ALA A 23 -7.53 -12.97 -3.30
CA ALA A 23 -7.67 -11.94 -4.31
C ALA A 23 -6.27 -11.34 -4.42
N GLU A 24 -5.43 -11.96 -5.23
CA GLU A 24 -4.15 -11.39 -5.61
C GLU A 24 -4.49 -9.99 -6.11
N LEU A 25 -3.81 -8.98 -5.56
CA LEU A 25 -3.72 -7.66 -6.17
C LEU A 25 -3.02 -7.85 -7.53
N TYR A 26 -3.76 -8.38 -8.50
CA TYR A 26 -3.30 -8.45 -9.86
C TYR A 26 -3.44 -7.06 -10.43
N CYS A 27 -2.33 -6.33 -10.43
CA CYS A 27 -2.18 -5.10 -11.17
C CYS A 27 -1.73 -5.47 -12.59
N PRO A 28 -2.64 -5.56 -13.58
CA PRO A 28 -2.30 -6.00 -14.92
C PRO A 28 -1.30 -5.06 -15.60
N GLY A 29 -0.47 -5.65 -16.46
CA GLY A 29 0.49 -4.91 -17.29
C GLY A 29 1.88 -4.77 -16.66
N SER A 30 2.77 -4.11 -17.39
CA SER A 30 4.15 -3.89 -16.94
C SER A 30 4.21 -2.71 -15.98
N PRO A 31 4.94 -2.79 -14.85
CA PRO A 31 5.19 -1.62 -14.03
C PRO A 31 6.07 -0.58 -14.75
N PHE A 32 6.86 -1.03 -15.75
CA PHE A 32 7.86 -0.24 -16.48
C PHE A 32 7.34 0.35 -17.80
N LYS A 33 6.10 0.06 -18.19
CA LYS A 33 5.48 0.61 -19.41
C LYS A 33 4.04 0.99 -19.12
N ASN A 34 3.65 2.20 -19.49
CA ASN A 34 2.25 2.61 -19.46
C ASN A 34 1.48 1.85 -20.54
N GLY A 35 0.28 1.39 -20.22
CA GLY A 35 -0.64 0.77 -21.18
C GLY A 35 -1.28 1.82 -22.08
N PRO A 36 -2.00 1.40 -23.14
CA PRO A 36 -2.69 2.31 -24.05
C PRO A 36 -3.69 3.24 -23.35
N GLU A 37 -4.24 2.81 -22.22
CA GLU A 37 -5.24 3.55 -21.44
C GLU A 37 -4.63 4.37 -20.29
N ASP A 38 -3.30 4.41 -20.16
CA ASP A 38 -2.60 5.07 -19.07
C ASP A 38 -1.96 6.38 -19.53
N PRO A 39 -2.66 7.52 -19.40
CA PRO A 39 -2.10 8.80 -19.74
C PRO A 39 -0.97 9.12 -18.75
N GLY A 40 0.07 9.79 -19.25
CA GLY A 40 1.26 10.11 -18.49
C GLY A 40 2.50 10.04 -19.36
N VAL A 41 3.56 10.73 -18.95
CA VAL A 41 4.88 10.67 -19.58
C VAL A 41 5.78 9.75 -18.77
N GLY A 42 6.52 8.83 -19.39
CA GLY A 42 7.36 7.87 -18.69
C GLY A 42 6.86 6.42 -18.82
N PRO A 43 7.00 5.57 -17.78
CA PRO A 43 7.27 5.90 -16.38
C PRO A 43 8.73 6.28 -16.10
N TYR A 44 8.92 7.23 -15.20
CA TYR A 44 10.21 7.70 -14.71
C TYR A 44 10.40 7.37 -13.22
N ASP A 45 11.65 7.21 -12.80
CA ASP A 45 11.98 7.06 -11.38
C ASP A 45 11.96 8.43 -10.69
N TYR A 46 11.19 8.55 -9.61
CA TYR A 46 11.08 9.78 -8.83
C TYR A 46 12.44 10.26 -8.31
N TYR A 47 13.39 9.37 -8.07
CA TYR A 47 14.72 9.73 -7.56
C TYR A 47 15.78 9.92 -8.65
N ASP A 48 15.43 9.75 -9.93
CA ASP A 48 16.34 10.05 -11.03
C ASP A 48 16.45 11.56 -11.25
N VAL A 49 17.68 12.08 -11.16
CA VAL A 49 17.94 13.54 -11.21
C VAL A 49 17.55 14.14 -12.56
N GLN A 50 17.73 13.40 -13.66
CA GLN A 50 17.39 13.90 -15.00
C GLN A 50 15.87 13.97 -15.17
N ALA A 51 15.16 12.93 -14.76
CA ALA A 51 13.71 12.89 -14.77
C ALA A 51 13.08 13.97 -13.86
N GLN A 52 13.65 14.20 -12.67
CA GLN A 52 13.24 15.29 -11.80
C GLN A 52 13.36 16.64 -12.49
N ARG A 53 14.52 16.90 -13.10
CA ARG A 53 14.81 18.17 -13.78
C ARG A 53 13.92 18.40 -15.00
N GLN A 54 13.62 17.34 -15.75
CA GLN A 54 12.94 17.46 -17.03
C GLN A 54 11.41 17.36 -16.92
N TYR A 55 10.90 16.50 -16.04
CA TYR A 55 9.48 16.13 -16.05
C TYR A 55 8.76 16.40 -14.74
N LEU A 56 9.42 16.25 -13.58
CA LEU A 56 8.71 16.28 -12.29
C LEU A 56 7.99 17.61 -12.05
N SER A 57 8.66 18.74 -12.30
CA SER A 57 8.05 20.06 -12.10
C SER A 57 6.81 20.28 -12.96
N VAL A 58 6.82 19.79 -14.22
CA VAL A 58 5.68 19.91 -15.13
C VAL A 58 4.52 19.06 -14.63
N VAL A 59 4.80 17.82 -14.23
CA VAL A 59 3.78 16.90 -13.68
C VAL A 59 3.18 17.46 -12.39
N GLU A 60 4.00 17.90 -11.44
CA GLU A 60 3.50 18.42 -10.17
C GLU A 60 2.69 19.72 -10.33
N THR A 61 3.08 20.59 -11.26
CA THR A 61 2.39 21.86 -11.50
C THR A 61 1.00 21.65 -12.13
N HIS A 62 0.86 20.68 -13.02
CA HIS A 62 -0.38 20.48 -13.78
C HIS A 62 -1.28 19.40 -13.17
N HIS A 63 -0.69 18.30 -12.67
CA HIS A 63 -1.43 17.12 -12.23
C HIS A 63 -1.30 16.81 -10.74
N PHE A 64 -0.31 17.34 -10.02
CA PHE A 64 -0.16 17.08 -8.58
C PHE A 64 -0.12 18.37 -7.75
N THR A 65 -1.13 19.21 -7.96
CA THR A 65 -1.29 20.46 -7.20
C THR A 65 -1.64 20.20 -5.74
N PRO A 66 -1.51 21.19 -4.84
CA PRO A 66 -1.94 21.04 -3.44
C PRO A 66 -3.41 20.64 -3.27
N SER A 67 -4.28 21.01 -4.23
CA SER A 67 -5.69 20.60 -4.21
C SER A 67 -5.89 19.12 -4.53
N VAL A 68 -5.08 18.58 -5.45
CA VAL A 68 -5.06 17.15 -5.79
C VAL A 68 -4.47 16.36 -4.64
N GLU A 69 -3.33 16.79 -4.09
CA GLU A 69 -2.67 16.12 -2.96
C GLU A 69 -3.58 16.02 -1.72
N SER A 70 -4.33 17.09 -1.43
CA SER A 70 -5.31 17.12 -0.34
C SER A 70 -6.68 16.53 -0.68
N LEU A 71 -6.83 15.92 -1.86
CA LEU A 71 -8.05 15.26 -2.36
C LEU A 71 -9.28 16.18 -2.43
N ARG A 72 -9.09 17.50 -2.54
CA ARG A 72 -10.19 18.48 -2.54
C ARG A 72 -10.84 18.63 -3.91
N ARG A 73 -10.02 18.75 -4.95
CA ARG A 73 -10.46 18.86 -6.36
C ARG A 73 -9.32 18.53 -7.30
N GLY A 74 -9.65 18.07 -8.50
CA GLY A 74 -8.67 17.90 -9.57
C GLY A 74 -8.19 19.25 -10.11
N SER A 75 -7.10 19.17 -10.88
CA SER A 75 -6.43 20.27 -11.57
C SER A 75 -6.76 20.28 -13.06
N THR A 76 -6.59 19.15 -13.75
CA THR A 76 -6.92 19.01 -15.18
C THR A 76 -8.15 18.15 -15.44
N GLY A 77 -8.61 17.42 -14.43
CA GLY A 77 -9.80 16.59 -14.48
C GLY A 77 -10.33 16.30 -13.08
N SER A 78 -10.67 15.05 -12.80
CA SER A 78 -10.95 14.59 -11.44
C SER A 78 -9.65 14.40 -10.64
N VAL A 79 -9.77 14.33 -9.30
CA VAL A 79 -8.66 13.94 -8.41
C VAL A 79 -8.07 12.58 -8.85
N GLY A 80 -8.94 11.62 -9.21
CA GLY A 80 -8.51 10.30 -9.64
C GLY A 80 -7.72 10.30 -10.95
N GLN A 81 -8.12 11.10 -11.94
CA GLN A 81 -7.42 11.26 -13.21
C GLN A 81 -6.04 11.88 -13.01
N ASP A 82 -5.96 12.95 -12.23
CA ASP A 82 -4.72 13.67 -11.97
C ASP A 82 -3.71 12.84 -11.16
N LEU A 83 -4.19 12.10 -10.15
CA LEU A 83 -3.35 11.13 -9.44
C LEU A 83 -2.91 9.97 -10.34
N SER A 84 -3.80 9.48 -11.22
CA SER A 84 -3.45 8.42 -12.18
C SER A 84 -2.36 8.88 -13.14
N TYR A 85 -2.49 10.10 -13.70
CA TYR A 85 -1.47 10.69 -14.56
C TYR A 85 -0.13 10.81 -13.84
N THR A 86 -0.17 11.31 -12.61
CA THR A 86 1.03 11.51 -11.78
C THR A 86 1.73 10.17 -11.51
N LEU A 87 1.00 9.13 -11.13
CA LEU A 87 1.56 7.80 -10.81
C LEU A 87 1.83 6.93 -12.05
N ASN A 88 1.24 7.24 -13.20
CA ASN A 88 1.67 6.69 -14.48
C ASN A 88 2.99 7.32 -14.93
N SER A 89 3.22 8.58 -14.59
CA SER A 89 4.45 9.29 -14.93
C SER A 89 5.60 8.96 -13.99
N PHE A 90 5.32 8.89 -12.69
CA PHE A 90 6.27 8.57 -11.63
C PHE A 90 5.65 7.52 -10.69
N PRO A 91 5.79 6.21 -10.99
CA PRO A 91 5.16 5.15 -10.20
C PRO A 91 5.55 5.14 -8.73
N ASN A 92 6.76 5.60 -8.41
CA ASN A 92 7.26 5.71 -7.04
C ASN A 92 7.22 7.14 -6.46
N HIS A 93 6.32 8.01 -6.95
CA HIS A 93 6.16 9.36 -6.41
C HIS A 93 5.58 9.33 -4.98
N PRO A 94 6.35 9.67 -3.93
CA PRO A 94 5.96 9.36 -2.55
C PRO A 94 4.72 10.12 -2.07
N ARG A 95 4.61 11.42 -2.41
CA ARG A 95 3.43 12.23 -2.03
C ARG A 95 2.15 11.77 -2.74
N ALA A 96 2.22 11.51 -4.04
CA ALA A 96 1.10 10.98 -4.81
C ALA A 96 0.68 9.57 -4.36
N LEU A 97 1.63 8.71 -3.95
CA LEU A 97 1.31 7.40 -3.36
C LEU A 97 0.59 7.53 -2.02
N ILE A 98 0.95 8.51 -1.18
CA ILE A 98 0.20 8.81 0.06
C ILE A 98 -1.21 9.29 -0.26
N ALA A 99 -1.36 10.21 -1.22
CA ALA A 99 -2.68 10.68 -1.66
C ALA A 99 -3.52 9.52 -2.22
N MET A 100 -2.92 8.63 -3.01
CA MET A 100 -3.59 7.44 -3.55
C MET A 100 -3.98 6.43 -2.47
N MET A 101 -3.11 6.18 -1.49
CA MET A 101 -3.46 5.39 -0.30
C MET A 101 -4.66 5.99 0.44
N ASN A 102 -4.72 7.33 0.58
CA ASN A 102 -5.84 8.01 1.20
C ASN A 102 -7.13 7.85 0.39
N VAL A 103 -7.05 7.86 -0.96
CA VAL A 103 -8.20 7.49 -1.81
C VAL A 103 -8.63 6.05 -1.57
N ALA A 104 -7.69 5.10 -1.51
CA ALA A 104 -7.96 3.69 -1.27
C ALA A 104 -8.74 3.46 0.04
N LEU A 105 -8.40 4.23 1.07
CA LEU A 105 -9.00 4.14 2.41
C LEU A 105 -10.25 5.02 2.59
N SER A 106 -10.53 5.93 1.65
CA SER A 106 -11.70 6.79 1.69
C SER A 106 -12.97 6.03 1.35
N ARG A 107 -14.06 6.40 2.03
CA ARG A 107 -15.43 5.95 1.73
C ARG A 107 -16.04 6.71 0.54
N ASP A 108 -15.48 7.86 0.18
CA ASP A 108 -15.93 8.64 -0.96
C ASP A 108 -15.48 7.98 -2.27
N GLN A 109 -16.44 7.41 -2.99
CA GLN A 109 -16.20 6.77 -4.28
C GLN A 109 -15.95 7.78 -5.40
N GLY A 110 -16.39 9.04 -5.24
CA GLY A 110 -16.17 10.10 -6.22
C GLY A 110 -14.69 10.39 -6.47
N LEU A 111 -13.85 10.19 -5.46
CA LEU A 111 -12.39 10.33 -5.57
C LEU A 111 -11.75 9.37 -6.57
N ARG A 112 -12.40 8.22 -6.84
CA ARG A 112 -11.92 7.20 -7.79
C ARG A 112 -12.35 7.47 -9.23
N GLY A 113 -13.15 8.51 -9.48
CA GLY A 113 -13.67 8.83 -10.81
C GLY A 113 -12.55 9.02 -11.83
N GLY A 114 -12.64 8.34 -12.97
CA GLY A 114 -11.70 8.46 -14.09
C GLY A 114 -10.28 7.91 -13.83
N MET A 115 -10.07 7.13 -12.77
CA MET A 115 -8.80 6.42 -12.57
C MET A 115 -8.62 5.31 -13.61
N THR A 116 -7.38 5.10 -14.06
CA THR A 116 -7.04 4.03 -15.02
C THR A 116 -6.67 2.71 -14.35
N ARG A 117 -6.37 2.77 -13.05
CA ARG A 117 -6.08 1.62 -12.19
C ARG A 117 -6.70 1.83 -10.82
N SER A 118 -6.92 0.74 -10.09
CA SER A 118 -7.29 0.86 -8.68
C SER A 118 -6.15 1.49 -7.86
N PRO A 119 -6.47 2.16 -6.74
CA PRO A 119 -5.45 2.64 -5.81
C PRO A 119 -4.49 1.54 -5.34
N GLU A 120 -5.02 0.34 -5.11
CA GLU A 120 -4.27 -0.87 -4.78
C GLU A 120 -3.23 -1.23 -5.85
N CYS A 121 -3.63 -1.18 -7.12
CA CYS A 121 -2.76 -1.46 -8.25
C CYS A 121 -1.64 -0.42 -8.35
N PHE A 122 -1.90 0.86 -8.08
CA PHE A 122 -0.83 1.87 -8.04
C PHE A 122 0.19 1.62 -6.92
N LEU A 123 -0.25 1.23 -5.73
CA LEU A 123 0.65 0.91 -4.61
C LEU A 123 1.52 -0.33 -4.90
N ASP A 124 0.91 -1.39 -5.43
CA ASP A 124 1.62 -2.60 -5.86
C ASP A 124 2.59 -2.31 -7.02
N ARG A 125 2.17 -1.49 -7.99
CA ARG A 125 3.02 -1.08 -9.11
C ARG A 125 4.26 -0.33 -8.63
N ALA A 126 4.16 0.54 -7.63
CA ALA A 126 5.29 1.30 -7.10
C ALA A 126 6.42 0.38 -6.60
N ILE A 127 6.06 -0.64 -5.82
CA ILE A 127 7.04 -1.60 -5.28
C ILE A 127 7.55 -2.60 -6.34
N LYS A 128 6.82 -2.82 -7.43
CA LYS A 128 7.31 -3.62 -8.57
C LYS A 128 8.25 -2.80 -9.47
N PHE A 129 7.96 -1.51 -9.62
CA PHE A 129 8.77 -0.57 -10.39
C PHE A 129 10.13 -0.33 -9.72
N ARG A 130 10.16 -0.09 -8.40
CA ARG A 130 11.41 0.04 -7.63
C ARG A 130 11.36 -0.82 -6.36
N PRO A 131 11.75 -2.11 -6.44
CA PRO A 131 11.61 -3.06 -5.32
C PRO A 131 12.29 -2.70 -4.01
N LYS A 132 13.35 -1.87 -4.06
CA LYS A 132 14.13 -1.42 -2.91
C LYS A 132 13.77 0.01 -2.46
N ASP A 133 12.70 0.57 -2.99
CA ASP A 133 12.20 1.88 -2.56
C ASP A 133 11.55 1.75 -1.17
N ALA A 134 12.33 2.07 -0.14
CA ALA A 134 11.87 1.94 1.24
C ALA A 134 10.68 2.85 1.56
N ARG A 135 10.58 4.02 0.92
CA ARG A 135 9.45 4.94 1.12
C ARG A 135 8.18 4.38 0.50
N ALA A 136 8.25 3.84 -0.73
CA ALA A 136 7.12 3.18 -1.36
C ALA A 136 6.68 1.92 -0.58
N ARG A 137 7.65 1.13 -0.10
CA ARG A 137 7.40 -0.04 0.77
C ARG A 137 6.70 0.36 2.06
N GLU A 138 7.14 1.42 2.75
CA GLU A 138 6.45 1.94 3.93
C GLU A 138 5.00 2.31 3.61
N ILE A 139 4.76 3.11 2.55
CA ILE A 139 3.42 3.57 2.20
C ILE A 139 2.50 2.38 1.92
N TYR A 140 2.97 1.38 1.16
CA TYR A 140 2.18 0.18 0.90
C TYR A 140 1.96 -0.67 2.16
N GLY A 141 2.98 -0.78 3.03
CA GLY A 141 2.86 -1.42 4.34
C GLY A 141 1.80 -0.76 5.23
N VAL A 142 1.75 0.58 5.27
CA VAL A 142 0.73 1.35 6.00
C VAL A 142 -0.67 1.09 5.43
N TYR A 143 -0.82 1.05 4.11
CA TYR A 143 -2.08 0.69 3.47
C TYR A 143 -2.55 -0.71 3.91
N LEU A 144 -1.69 -1.72 3.77
CA LEU A 144 -1.99 -3.11 4.13
C LEU A 144 -2.32 -3.26 5.62
N TYR A 145 -1.58 -2.57 6.49
CA TYR A 145 -1.85 -2.50 7.92
C TYR A 145 -3.26 -1.96 8.20
N LYS A 146 -3.63 -0.83 7.58
CA LYS A 146 -4.96 -0.22 7.75
C LYS A 146 -6.10 -1.09 7.20
N LYS A 147 -5.81 -1.95 6.22
CA LYS A 147 -6.74 -2.97 5.70
C LYS A 147 -6.80 -4.25 6.52
N GLY A 148 -5.99 -4.38 7.58
CA GLY A 148 -5.93 -5.58 8.42
C GLY A 148 -5.05 -6.71 7.89
N SER A 149 -4.35 -6.50 6.77
CA SER A 149 -3.46 -7.48 6.15
C SER A 149 -2.07 -7.46 6.81
N TYR A 150 -2.02 -7.78 8.10
CA TYR A 150 -0.84 -7.54 8.94
C TYR A 150 0.42 -8.32 8.51
N ALA A 151 0.26 -9.56 8.04
CA ALA A 151 1.39 -10.37 7.59
C ALA A 151 2.04 -9.76 6.33
N GLU A 152 1.24 -9.36 5.34
CA GLU A 152 1.74 -8.70 4.13
C GLU A 152 2.31 -7.31 4.43
N ALA A 153 1.68 -6.57 5.34
CA ALA A 153 2.23 -5.30 5.82
C ALA A 153 3.63 -5.50 6.40
N ARG A 154 3.83 -6.52 7.26
CA ARG A 154 5.12 -6.81 7.88
C ARG A 154 6.20 -7.06 6.83
N LYS A 155 5.91 -7.84 5.79
CA LYS A 155 6.86 -8.04 4.67
C LYS A 155 7.32 -6.72 4.04
N GLN A 156 6.41 -5.75 3.85
CA GLN A 156 6.79 -4.46 3.28
C GLN A 156 7.67 -3.64 4.24
N PHE A 157 7.30 -3.60 5.52
CA PHE A 157 8.11 -2.92 6.56
C PHE A 157 9.49 -3.56 6.72
N ASP A 158 9.59 -4.88 6.68
CA ASP A 158 10.85 -5.62 6.79
C ASP A 158 11.78 -5.30 5.61
N VAL A 159 11.26 -5.23 4.38
CA VAL A 159 12.05 -4.81 3.21
C VAL A 159 12.54 -3.37 3.37
N ALA A 160 11.66 -2.44 3.76
CA ALA A 160 12.07 -1.05 4.00
C ALA A 160 13.18 -0.95 5.05
N LEU A 161 13.04 -1.67 6.17
CA LEU A 161 14.06 -1.73 7.22
C LEU A 161 15.38 -2.32 6.71
N SER A 162 15.32 -3.37 5.88
CA SER A 162 16.52 -4.02 5.31
C SER A 162 17.32 -3.12 4.36
N GLU A 163 16.66 -2.14 3.75
CA GLU A 163 17.30 -1.11 2.91
C GLU A 163 17.80 0.09 3.75
N GLY A 164 17.87 -0.05 5.08
CA GLY A 164 18.45 0.94 5.99
C GLY A 164 17.54 2.13 6.28
N TYR A 165 16.24 2.02 6.00
CA TYR A 165 15.31 3.12 6.17
C TYR A 165 15.04 3.41 7.65
N ASP A 166 15.39 4.61 8.07
CA ASP A 166 15.42 5.06 9.47
C ASP A 166 14.69 6.40 9.62
N GLU A 167 13.40 6.40 9.31
CA GLU A 167 12.54 7.57 9.47
C GLU A 167 11.72 7.48 10.77
N PRO A 168 11.54 8.59 11.52
CA PRO A 168 10.81 8.56 12.78
C PRO A 168 9.36 8.04 12.63
N MET A 169 8.69 8.45 11.56
CA MET A 169 7.33 8.01 11.25
C MET A 169 7.26 6.56 10.79
N PHE A 170 8.31 6.06 10.12
CA PHE A 170 8.41 4.65 9.75
C PHE A 170 8.41 3.78 11.00
N HIS A 171 9.25 4.11 11.99
CA HIS A 171 9.29 3.39 13.26
C HIS A 171 7.99 3.49 14.05
N TYR A 172 7.32 4.63 14.02
CA TYR A 172 5.99 4.77 14.62
C TYR A 172 4.97 3.82 13.97
N ASN A 173 4.89 3.83 12.63
CA ASN A 173 3.97 3.00 11.87
C ASN A 173 4.26 1.51 12.03
N PHE A 174 5.54 1.13 12.00
CA PHE A 174 5.94 -0.27 12.17
C PHE A 174 5.64 -0.76 13.59
N GLY A 175 5.91 0.08 14.61
CA GLY A 175 5.55 -0.23 15.99
C GLY A 175 4.05 -0.49 16.17
N LEU A 176 3.18 0.29 15.51
CA LEU A 176 1.73 0.06 15.53
C LEU A 176 1.33 -1.29 14.91
N LEU A 177 1.97 -1.67 13.80
CA LEU A 177 1.75 -2.98 13.20
C LEU A 177 2.23 -4.11 14.13
N LEU A 178 3.40 -3.98 14.73
CA LEU A 178 3.99 -5.00 15.61
C LEU A 178 3.12 -5.23 16.85
N VAL A 179 2.49 -4.17 17.39
CA VAL A 179 1.45 -4.29 18.43
C VAL A 179 0.29 -5.17 17.97
N LYS A 180 -0.21 -5.02 16.74
CA LYS A 180 -1.29 -5.88 16.21
C LYS A 180 -0.85 -7.33 16.06
N LEU A 181 0.42 -7.55 15.73
CA LEU A 181 1.04 -8.87 15.65
C LEU A 181 1.45 -9.44 17.01
N LYS A 182 1.28 -8.67 18.10
CA LYS A 182 1.72 -9.01 19.46
C LYS A 182 3.23 -9.27 19.57
N ASP A 183 4.02 -8.69 18.67
CA ASP A 183 5.49 -8.73 18.69
C ASP A 183 5.99 -7.57 19.58
N TRP A 184 5.81 -7.75 20.89
CA TRP A 184 5.94 -6.69 21.89
C TRP A 184 7.35 -6.13 21.99
N ASP A 185 8.36 -6.99 21.90
CA ASP A 185 9.76 -6.61 22.05
C ASP A 185 10.21 -5.75 20.88
N ALA A 186 9.89 -6.16 19.64
CA ALA A 186 10.15 -5.35 18.46
C ALA A 186 9.34 -4.04 18.49
N ALA A 187 8.07 -4.09 18.90
CA ALA A 187 7.23 -2.89 19.00
C ALA A 187 7.84 -1.85 19.96
N LEU A 188 8.41 -2.29 21.09
CA LEU A 188 9.07 -1.40 22.05
C LEU A 188 10.33 -0.75 21.48
N ILE A 189 11.15 -1.52 20.74
CA ILE A 189 12.34 -1.00 20.06
C ILE A 189 11.95 0.13 19.09
N HIS A 190 10.98 -0.14 18.22
CA HIS A 190 10.52 0.84 17.23
C HIS A 190 9.82 2.04 17.88
N ALA A 191 9.01 1.84 18.92
CA ALA A 191 8.38 2.92 19.67
C ALA A 191 9.43 3.86 20.30
N ARG A 192 10.49 3.31 20.91
CA ARG A 192 11.58 4.12 21.47
C ARG A 192 12.28 4.94 20.41
N LYS A 193 12.64 4.35 19.27
CA LYS A 193 13.27 5.07 18.16
C LYS A 193 12.40 6.24 17.68
N ALA A 194 11.11 5.99 17.44
CA ALA A 194 10.18 7.02 17.00
C ALA A 194 10.08 8.19 17.99
N TYR A 195 9.95 7.90 19.29
CA TYR A 195 9.78 8.92 20.32
C TYR A 195 11.08 9.66 20.67
N GLN A 196 12.23 8.99 20.63
CA GLN A 196 13.54 9.63 20.76
C GLN A 196 13.81 10.61 19.61
N ALA A 197 13.31 10.31 18.41
CA ALA A 197 13.41 11.19 17.24
C ALA A 197 12.29 12.26 17.17
N GLY A 198 11.50 12.45 18.23
CA GLY A 198 10.56 13.56 18.37
C GLY A 198 9.13 13.32 17.89
N VAL A 199 8.75 12.09 17.50
CA VAL A 199 7.33 11.78 17.26
C VAL A 199 6.54 11.99 18.55
N SER A 200 5.42 12.70 18.49
CA SER A 200 4.62 13.03 19.68
C SER A 200 3.28 12.31 19.76
N PHE A 201 2.94 11.50 18.75
CA PHE A 201 1.65 10.82 18.67
C PHE A 201 1.51 9.75 19.79
N PRO A 202 0.49 9.85 20.67
CA PRO A 202 0.39 8.99 21.84
C PRO A 202 -0.12 7.57 21.53
N GLY A 203 -0.66 7.34 20.33
CA GLY A 203 -1.40 6.11 19.99
C GLY A 203 -0.61 4.80 20.15
N LEU A 204 0.69 4.81 19.84
CA LEU A 204 1.54 3.63 20.00
C LEU A 204 1.87 3.38 21.48
N ARG A 205 2.29 4.43 22.21
CA ARG A 205 2.54 4.37 23.65
C ARG A 205 1.32 3.87 24.41
N ARG A 206 0.12 4.40 24.12
CA ARG A 206 -1.13 3.96 24.77
C ARG A 206 -1.37 2.46 24.59
N GLN A 207 -1.28 1.94 23.37
CA GLN A 207 -1.47 0.50 23.13
C GLN A 207 -0.44 -0.35 23.86
N LEU A 208 0.82 0.10 23.96
CA LEU A 208 1.84 -0.62 24.71
C LEU A 208 1.62 -0.53 26.23
N GLN A 209 1.10 0.57 26.76
CA GLN A 209 0.73 0.72 28.17
C GLN A 209 -0.47 -0.19 28.52
N GLU A 210 -1.51 -0.19 27.68
CA GLU A 210 -2.68 -1.08 27.82
C GLU A 210 -2.27 -2.55 27.82
N ALA A 211 -1.25 -2.92 27.05
CA ALA A 211 -0.68 -4.27 27.03
C ALA A 211 0.32 -4.55 28.18
N GLY A 212 0.55 -3.60 29.10
CA GLY A 212 1.51 -3.72 30.19
C GLY A 212 2.98 -3.76 29.76
N ARG A 213 3.28 -3.33 28.52
CA ARG A 213 4.60 -3.38 27.88
C ARG A 213 5.38 -2.07 27.97
N TRP A 214 4.70 -0.95 28.22
CA TRP A 214 5.32 0.36 28.38
C TRP A 214 5.07 0.90 29.78
N ARG A 215 6.14 1.28 30.47
CA ARG A 215 6.09 1.95 31.78
C ARG A 215 6.35 3.43 31.59
#